data_AF-A0AAE1DEE4-F1
#
_entry.id   AF-A0AAE1DEE4-F1
#
_cell.length_a   1.000
_cell.length_b   1.000
_cell.length_c   1.000
_cell.angle_alpha   90.00
_cell.angle_beta   90.00
_cell.angle_gamma   90.00
#
_symmetry.space_group_name_H-M   'P 1'
#
loop_
_entity.id
_entity.type
_entity.pdbx_description
1 polymer ?
#
loop_
_entity_poly.entity_id
_entity_poly.type
_entity_poly.pdbx_seq_one_letter_code
_entity_poly.pdbx_strand_id
1 'polypeptide(L)'
;MTELDTALPVLEPDMTVFEKSPLSGIRHLWIGHSTSLIQFDGITILTDPVFSDRCSPIKFVGNKRFRPTPCSIESLPKVDLVLISNANYDHLDYASVVALKERDIMGSMHADPEQAVTIHEDLRSQASIGIHWGTFSLAYEPYLEPRELLGAEIEKRNMKPSSFFTVSHGEISLVGADGYNDID
;
A
#
# COMPACT_ATOMS: atom_id res chain seq x y z
N MET A 1 18.92 0.87 -26.52
CA MET A 1 18.99 0.41 -25.13
C MET A 1 19.91 1.35 -24.38
N THR A 2 19.41 2.06 -23.37
CA THR A 2 20.22 3.00 -22.59
C THR A 2 21.14 2.26 -21.60
N GLU A 3 22.17 2.92 -21.06
CA GLU A 3 22.98 2.38 -19.95
C GLU A 3 22.08 1.92 -18.80
N LEU A 4 21.07 2.73 -18.49
CA LEU A 4 20.06 2.39 -17.51
C LEU A 4 19.41 1.06 -17.86
N ASP A 5 18.87 0.86 -19.08
CA ASP A 5 18.21 -0.39 -19.56
C ASP A 5 19.06 -1.65 -19.43
N THR A 6 20.38 -1.49 -19.39
CA THR A 6 21.31 -2.59 -19.19
C THR A 6 21.60 -2.82 -17.70
N ALA A 7 21.72 -1.75 -16.91
CA ALA A 7 22.00 -1.81 -15.48
C ALA A 7 20.78 -2.18 -14.61
N LEU A 8 19.58 -1.77 -15.01
CA LEU A 8 18.33 -1.91 -14.24
C LEU A 8 17.15 -2.29 -15.14
N PRO A 9 17.15 -3.46 -15.80
CA PRO A 9 16.07 -3.85 -16.70
C PRO A 9 14.73 -3.91 -15.95
N VAL A 10 13.66 -3.42 -16.59
CA VAL A 10 12.28 -3.63 -16.11
C VAL A 10 11.76 -4.90 -16.74
N LEU A 11 11.47 -5.90 -15.91
CA LEU A 11 10.93 -7.19 -16.34
C LEU A 11 9.40 -7.14 -16.26
N GLU A 12 8.73 -7.58 -17.32
CA GLU A 12 7.27 -7.77 -17.29
C GLU A 12 6.95 -9.07 -16.53
N PRO A 13 6.21 -9.00 -15.41
CA PRO A 13 5.91 -10.16 -14.60
C PRO A 13 4.72 -10.91 -15.18
N ASP A 14 4.78 -12.24 -15.15
CA ASP A 14 3.59 -13.07 -15.38
C ASP A 14 2.69 -13.00 -14.15
N MET A 15 1.63 -12.19 -14.22
CA MET A 15 0.70 -11.99 -13.11
C MET A 15 -0.17 -13.23 -12.82
N THR A 16 -0.29 -14.18 -13.76
CA THR A 16 -1.09 -15.41 -13.58
C THR A 16 -0.54 -16.29 -12.46
N VAL A 17 0.75 -16.17 -12.13
CA VAL A 17 1.35 -16.93 -11.03
C VAL A 17 0.72 -16.59 -9.68
N PHE A 18 0.14 -15.39 -9.52
CA PHE A 18 -0.51 -14.94 -8.28
C PHE A 18 -1.96 -15.44 -8.12
N GLU A 19 -2.52 -16.12 -9.12
CA GLU A 19 -3.85 -16.76 -9.01
C GLU A 19 -3.88 -17.87 -7.95
N LYS A 20 -2.73 -18.46 -7.65
CA LYS A 20 -2.57 -19.50 -6.62
C LYS A 20 -1.37 -19.20 -5.74
N SER A 21 -1.56 -19.32 -4.43
CA SER A 21 -0.47 -19.23 -3.45
C SER A 21 0.63 -20.24 -3.78
N PRO A 22 1.92 -19.91 -3.54
CA PRO A 22 2.97 -20.93 -3.57
C PRO A 22 2.64 -22.05 -2.57
N LEU A 23 3.01 -23.30 -2.92
CA LEU A 23 2.83 -24.47 -2.05
C LEU A 23 3.71 -24.41 -0.79
N SER A 24 4.84 -23.69 -0.87
CA SER A 24 5.73 -23.40 0.24
C SER A 24 6.58 -22.17 -0.06
N GLY A 25 7.07 -21.52 0.99
CA GLY A 25 7.91 -20.32 0.88
C GLY A 25 7.11 -19.05 0.57
N ILE A 26 7.83 -18.01 0.17
CA ILE A 26 7.29 -16.66 -0.06
C ILE A 26 7.50 -16.29 -1.52
N ARG A 27 6.43 -15.90 -2.22
CA ARG A 27 6.52 -15.26 -3.53
C ARG A 27 6.62 -13.75 -3.33
N HIS A 28 7.60 -13.13 -3.98
CA HIS A 28 7.81 -11.68 -3.92
C HIS A 28 7.95 -11.12 -5.33
N LEU A 29 7.19 -10.08 -5.62
CA LEU A 29 7.37 -9.21 -6.77
C LEU A 29 7.73 -7.82 -6.26
N TRP A 30 8.88 -7.31 -6.68
CA TRP A 30 9.27 -5.93 -6.45
C TRP A 30 8.76 -5.06 -7.61
N ILE A 31 7.84 -4.15 -7.30
CA ILE A 31 7.23 -3.23 -8.26
C ILE A 31 8.09 -1.96 -8.41
N GLY A 32 8.89 -1.65 -7.40
CA GLY A 32 9.84 -0.54 -7.38
C GLY A 32 9.69 0.31 -6.12
N HIS A 33 10.78 0.99 -5.72
CA HIS A 33 10.86 1.72 -4.45
C HIS A 33 10.49 0.81 -3.25
N SER A 34 9.57 1.23 -2.39
CA SER A 34 9.03 0.42 -1.29
C SER A 34 7.78 -0.40 -1.68
N THR A 35 7.36 -0.37 -2.94
CA THR A 35 6.20 -1.16 -3.40
C THR A 35 6.57 -2.61 -3.68
N SER A 36 6.04 -3.52 -2.86
CA SER A 36 6.22 -4.97 -2.98
C SER A 36 4.89 -5.69 -2.91
N LEU A 37 4.71 -6.68 -3.79
CA LEU A 37 3.62 -7.64 -3.73
C LEU A 37 4.19 -8.97 -3.20
N ILE A 38 3.66 -9.42 -2.06
CA ILE A 38 4.16 -10.57 -1.32
C ILE A 38 3.03 -11.57 -1.18
N GLN A 39 3.25 -12.84 -1.47
CA GLN A 39 2.22 -13.88 -1.35
C GLN A 39 2.78 -15.14 -0.68
N PHE A 40 2.10 -15.62 0.35
CA PHE A 40 2.39 -16.87 1.07
C PHE A 40 1.14 -17.32 1.83
N ASP A 41 1.00 -18.62 2.07
CA ASP A 41 -0.09 -19.21 2.86
C ASP A 41 -1.50 -18.68 2.52
N GLY A 42 -1.77 -18.48 1.23
CA GLY A 42 -3.07 -17.99 0.77
C GLY A 42 -3.31 -16.48 0.95
N ILE A 43 -2.34 -15.76 1.53
CA ILE A 43 -2.40 -14.32 1.80
C ILE A 43 -1.55 -13.56 0.80
N THR A 44 -2.10 -12.46 0.28
CA THR A 44 -1.43 -11.51 -0.59
C THR A 44 -1.32 -10.15 0.09
N ILE A 45 -0.09 -9.66 0.27
CA ILE A 45 0.25 -8.40 0.93
C ILE A 45 0.82 -7.42 -0.09
N LEU A 46 0.34 -6.18 -0.08
CA LEU A 46 0.91 -5.07 -0.85
C LEU A 46 1.51 -4.04 0.12
N THR A 47 2.76 -3.63 -0.09
CA THR A 47 3.40 -2.57 0.69
C THR A 47 3.40 -1.27 -0.11
N ASP A 48 3.19 -0.13 0.55
CA ASP A 48 3.51 1.22 0.04
C ASP A 48 3.24 1.43 -1.47
N PRO A 49 1.98 1.36 -1.92
CA PRO A 49 1.68 1.31 -3.36
C PRO A 49 2.01 2.62 -4.09
N VAL A 50 2.97 2.55 -5.02
CA VAL A 50 3.43 3.66 -5.87
C VAL A 50 3.57 3.27 -7.35
N PHE A 51 2.52 3.53 -8.13
CA PHE A 51 2.42 3.27 -9.56
C PHE A 51 2.57 4.51 -10.45
N SER A 52 2.39 5.75 -9.96
CA SER A 52 2.60 6.93 -10.81
C SER A 52 4.04 7.18 -11.19
N ASP A 53 4.19 7.95 -12.26
CA ASP A 53 5.47 8.44 -12.78
C ASP A 53 6.19 9.40 -11.83
N ARG A 54 5.48 10.07 -10.93
CA ARG A 54 6.03 11.09 -10.04
C ARG A 54 5.50 10.96 -8.63
N CYS A 55 6.40 11.15 -7.67
CA CYS A 55 6.06 11.27 -6.26
C CYS A 55 5.69 12.72 -5.95
N SER A 56 4.49 13.16 -6.36
CA SER A 56 4.05 14.56 -6.21
C SER A 56 2.52 14.72 -6.31
N PRO A 57 1.91 15.73 -5.66
CA PRO A 57 0.50 16.05 -5.89
C PRO A 57 0.26 16.65 -7.28
N ILE A 58 1.32 17.18 -7.90
CA ILE A 58 1.24 17.94 -9.16
C ILE A 58 1.92 17.11 -10.24
N LYS A 59 1.16 16.70 -11.26
CA LYS A 59 1.60 15.76 -12.32
C LYS A 59 2.87 16.18 -13.09
N PHE A 60 3.28 17.44 -13.02
CA PHE A 60 4.45 17.99 -13.72
C PHE A 60 5.58 18.48 -12.79
N VAL A 61 5.40 18.43 -11.46
CA VAL A 61 6.41 18.82 -10.46
C VAL A 61 6.81 17.60 -9.62
N GLY A 62 7.94 17.65 -8.93
CA GLY A 62 8.42 16.57 -8.06
C GLY A 62 9.25 15.51 -8.78
N ASN A 63 9.77 14.55 -8.03
CA ASN A 63 10.74 13.58 -8.55
C ASN A 63 10.04 12.58 -9.48
N LYS A 64 10.54 12.47 -10.73
CA LYS A 64 10.09 11.44 -11.68
C LYS A 64 10.82 10.14 -11.39
N ARG A 65 10.09 9.01 -11.39
CA ARG A 65 10.70 7.69 -11.36
C ARG A 65 11.64 7.51 -12.54
N PHE A 66 12.82 6.96 -12.27
CA PHE A 66 13.79 6.64 -13.32
C PHE A 66 13.34 5.43 -14.16
N ARG A 67 12.48 4.57 -13.58
CA ARG A 67 11.97 3.33 -14.17
C ARG A 67 10.46 3.25 -14.08
N PRO A 68 9.72 2.86 -15.14
CA PRO A 68 8.29 2.60 -15.05
C PRO A 68 7.99 1.45 -14.08
N THR A 69 6.74 1.31 -13.65
CA THR A 69 6.32 0.07 -12.97
C THR A 69 6.38 -1.12 -13.94
N PRO A 70 6.64 -2.33 -13.43
CA PRO A 70 6.63 -3.54 -14.24
C PRO A 70 5.20 -4.03 -14.58
N CYS A 71 4.19 -3.54 -13.85
CA CYS A 71 2.78 -3.89 -14.06
C CYS A 71 1.87 -2.70 -13.72
N SER A 72 0.60 -2.77 -14.15
CA SER A 72 -0.42 -1.77 -13.80
C SER A 72 -1.16 -2.18 -12.53
N ILE A 73 -1.80 -1.22 -11.88
CA ILE A 73 -2.54 -1.49 -10.64
C ILE A 73 -3.77 -2.38 -10.89
N GLU A 74 -4.38 -2.29 -12.07
CA GLU A 74 -5.51 -3.12 -12.51
C GLU A 74 -5.12 -4.58 -12.75
N SER A 75 -3.82 -4.85 -12.95
CA SER A 75 -3.30 -6.20 -13.16
C SER A 75 -2.99 -6.94 -11.85
N LEU A 76 -3.12 -6.27 -10.69
CA LEU A 76 -2.84 -6.89 -9.40
C LEU A 76 -3.88 -7.98 -9.08
N PRO A 77 -3.46 -9.08 -8.43
CA PRO A 77 -4.38 -10.06 -7.86
C PRO A 77 -5.19 -9.43 -6.71
N LYS A 78 -6.14 -10.19 -6.16
CA LYS A 78 -6.78 -9.82 -4.89
C LYS A 78 -5.71 -9.60 -3.82
N VAL A 79 -5.75 -8.44 -3.16
CA VAL A 79 -4.88 -8.10 -2.02
C VAL A 79 -5.67 -8.28 -0.73
N ASP A 80 -5.10 -9.04 0.20
CA ASP A 80 -5.72 -9.35 1.49
C ASP A 80 -5.29 -8.32 2.56
N LEU A 81 -4.04 -7.83 2.47
CA LEU A 81 -3.49 -6.85 3.40
C LEU A 81 -2.68 -5.78 2.68
N VAL A 82 -2.91 -4.52 3.00
CA VAL A 82 -2.02 -3.41 2.59
C VAL A 82 -1.27 -2.89 3.80
N LEU A 83 0.06 -2.84 3.70
CA LEU A 83 0.95 -2.24 4.68
C LEU A 83 1.36 -0.86 4.20
N ILE A 84 1.01 0.18 4.98
CA ILE A 84 1.34 1.56 4.65
C ILE A 84 2.37 2.03 5.66
N SER A 85 3.63 2.12 5.21
CA SER A 85 4.79 2.53 6.01
C SER A 85 4.60 3.94 6.52
N ASN A 86 4.86 4.93 5.69
CA ASN A 86 4.40 6.29 5.85
C ASN A 86 3.68 6.67 4.57
N ALA A 87 3.14 7.86 4.60
CA ALA A 87 2.28 8.28 3.53
C ALA A 87 2.96 9.30 2.62
N ASN A 88 4.30 9.36 2.65
CA ASN A 88 5.03 10.25 1.78
C ASN A 88 4.85 9.87 0.32
N TYR A 89 4.85 10.83 -0.62
CA TYR A 89 4.53 10.52 -2.02
C TYR A 89 5.43 9.45 -2.66
N ASP A 90 6.64 9.27 -2.14
CA ASP A 90 7.55 8.23 -2.60
C ASP A 90 7.23 6.84 -2.02
N HIS A 91 6.48 6.78 -0.93
CA HIS A 91 5.95 5.55 -0.33
C HIS A 91 4.44 5.36 -0.59
N LEU A 92 3.74 6.38 -1.08
CA LEU A 92 2.29 6.34 -1.26
C LEU A 92 1.83 7.37 -2.31
N ASP A 93 1.52 6.87 -3.50
CA ASP A 93 1.19 7.75 -4.63
C ASP A 93 -0.31 7.88 -4.84
N TYR A 94 -0.80 9.10 -4.66
CA TYR A 94 -2.20 9.46 -4.81
C TYR A 94 -2.78 9.16 -6.20
N ALA A 95 -2.02 9.30 -7.29
CA ALA A 95 -2.58 9.02 -8.62
C ALA A 95 -2.74 7.52 -8.91
N SER A 96 -1.97 6.64 -8.26
CA SER A 96 -2.23 5.19 -8.24
C SER A 96 -3.54 4.88 -7.55
N VAL A 97 -3.80 5.60 -6.47
CA VAL A 97 -4.98 5.46 -5.63
C VAL A 97 -6.21 5.97 -6.39
N VAL A 98 -6.12 7.12 -7.05
CA VAL A 98 -7.19 7.70 -7.88
C VAL A 98 -7.44 6.93 -9.18
N ALA A 99 -6.42 6.35 -9.82
CA ALA A 99 -6.63 5.50 -10.99
C ALA A 99 -7.55 4.30 -10.69
N LEU A 100 -7.61 3.89 -9.42
CA LEU A 100 -8.52 2.85 -8.95
C LEU A 100 -9.94 3.32 -8.63
N LYS A 101 -10.19 4.64 -8.49
CA LYS A 101 -11.52 5.18 -8.16
C LYS A 101 -11.61 6.67 -8.51
N GLU A 102 -12.44 6.98 -9.51
CA GLU A 102 -12.70 8.36 -9.96
C GLU A 102 -13.00 9.34 -8.81
N ARG A 103 -12.02 10.18 -8.42
CA ARG A 103 -12.16 11.62 -8.03
C ARG A 103 -10.82 12.21 -7.54
N ASP A 104 -10.66 13.50 -7.79
CA ASP A 104 -9.46 14.32 -7.67
C ASP A 104 -9.46 15.19 -6.39
N ILE A 105 -8.41 15.10 -5.56
CA ILE A 105 -8.15 15.97 -4.41
C ILE A 105 -6.62 16.08 -4.16
N MET A 106 -6.09 17.31 -4.10
CA MET A 106 -4.66 17.62 -3.82
C MET A 106 -4.32 17.58 -2.32
N GLY A 107 -3.11 17.13 -1.95
CA GLY A 107 -2.47 17.53 -0.68
C GLY A 107 -1.35 16.63 -0.13
N SER A 108 -0.24 17.28 0.29
CA SER A 108 0.87 16.86 1.17
C SER A 108 1.84 15.74 0.72
N MET A 109 3.15 15.96 0.92
CA MET A 109 4.22 14.94 0.81
C MET A 109 4.17 13.87 1.88
N HIS A 110 3.05 13.73 2.58
CA HIS A 110 2.69 12.76 3.62
C HIS A 110 1.17 12.67 3.61
N ALA A 111 0.58 11.52 3.33
CA ALA A 111 -0.86 11.36 3.38
C ALA A 111 -1.35 11.31 4.82
N ASP A 112 -2.41 12.05 5.08
CA ASP A 112 -3.08 12.05 6.37
C ASP A 112 -3.95 10.78 6.54
N PRO A 113 -4.52 10.54 7.73
CA PRO A 113 -5.37 9.39 7.96
C PRO A 113 -6.63 9.32 7.07
N GLU A 114 -7.18 10.45 6.59
CA GLU A 114 -8.31 10.46 5.66
C GLU A 114 -7.89 9.92 4.28
N GLN A 115 -6.73 10.35 3.81
CA GLN A 115 -6.13 9.85 2.58
C GLN A 115 -5.78 8.37 2.72
N ALA A 116 -5.19 7.94 3.84
CA ALA A 116 -4.91 6.53 4.09
C ALA A 116 -6.19 5.67 4.03
N VAL A 117 -7.29 6.10 4.66
CA VAL A 117 -8.57 5.37 4.62
C VAL A 117 -9.13 5.30 3.20
N THR A 118 -8.99 6.37 2.43
CA THR A 118 -9.38 6.38 1.01
C THR A 118 -8.60 5.31 0.23
N ILE A 119 -7.30 5.17 0.49
CA ILE A 119 -6.44 4.17 -0.15
C ILE A 119 -6.88 2.75 0.17
N HIS A 120 -7.19 2.47 1.44
CA HIS A 120 -7.69 1.18 1.86
C HIS A 120 -8.94 0.77 1.06
N GLU A 121 -9.90 1.69 0.91
CA GLU A 121 -11.11 1.46 0.12
C GLU A 121 -10.81 1.25 -1.37
N ASP A 122 -9.89 2.04 -1.93
CA ASP A 122 -9.60 2.06 -3.36
C ASP A 122 -8.87 0.79 -3.82
N LEU A 123 -7.96 0.28 -2.99
CA LEU A 123 -7.30 -1.01 -3.19
C LEU A 123 -8.25 -2.21 -3.00
N ARG A 124 -9.47 -1.96 -2.51
CA ARG A 124 -10.40 -3.01 -2.06
C ARG A 124 -9.73 -3.96 -1.07
N SER A 125 -8.83 -3.42 -0.25
CA SER A 125 -8.10 -4.21 0.73
C SER A 125 -9.07 -4.77 1.74
N GLN A 126 -8.89 -6.03 2.14
CA GLN A 126 -9.72 -6.59 3.21
C GLN A 126 -9.33 -6.02 4.57
N ALA A 127 -8.03 -5.80 4.77
CA ALA A 127 -7.48 -5.18 5.96
C ALA A 127 -6.29 -4.25 5.61
N SER A 128 -6.05 -3.24 6.45
CA SER A 128 -4.85 -2.40 6.40
C SER A 128 -4.32 -2.16 7.80
N ILE A 129 -3.01 -2.11 7.94
CA ILE A 129 -2.35 -1.76 9.21
C ILE A 129 -1.55 -0.48 9.01
N GLY A 130 -1.92 0.55 9.76
CA GLY A 130 -1.21 1.83 9.78
C GLY A 130 0.05 1.71 10.62
N ILE A 131 1.21 1.97 10.03
CA ILE A 131 2.50 1.98 10.72
C ILE A 131 3.13 3.40 10.68
N HIS A 132 4.37 3.56 11.17
CA HIS A 132 5.15 4.82 11.25
C HIS A 132 4.65 5.92 12.21
N TRP A 133 3.44 5.84 12.75
CA TRP A 133 2.98 6.72 13.83
C TRP A 133 3.61 6.36 15.19
N GLY A 134 3.55 7.29 16.15
CA GLY A 134 3.84 7.03 17.57
C GLY A 134 5.28 6.64 17.96
N THR A 135 6.25 6.69 17.03
CA THR A 135 7.62 6.20 17.26
C THR A 135 8.69 7.30 17.21
N PHE A 136 8.66 8.15 16.17
CA PHE A 136 9.59 9.27 15.99
C PHE A 136 8.80 10.54 15.64
N SER A 137 9.23 11.69 16.15
CA SER A 137 8.69 13.00 15.75
C SER A 137 9.41 13.44 14.47
N LEU A 138 8.83 13.07 13.32
CA LEU A 138 9.35 13.37 11.99
C LEU A 138 8.58 14.51 11.29
N ALA A 139 7.44 14.93 11.87
CA ALA A 139 6.62 16.05 11.45
C ALA A 139 6.18 16.87 12.69
N TYR A 140 5.56 18.03 12.45
CA TYR A 140 5.05 18.92 13.51
C TYR A 140 3.72 18.46 14.15
N GLU A 141 3.25 17.26 13.83
CA GLU A 141 2.01 16.67 14.37
C GLU A 141 2.22 16.04 15.78
N PRO A 142 1.22 16.09 16.69
CA PRO A 142 1.24 15.33 17.92
C PRO A 142 1.29 13.82 17.67
N TYR A 143 2.08 13.08 18.46
CA TYR A 143 2.38 11.66 18.23
C TYR A 143 1.17 10.70 18.29
N LEU A 144 0.03 11.12 18.85
CA LEU A 144 -1.23 10.34 18.87
C LEU A 144 -2.22 10.76 17.79
N GLU A 145 -2.07 11.96 17.22
CA GLU A 145 -3.03 12.54 16.28
C GLU A 145 -3.33 11.62 15.08
N PRO A 146 -2.33 10.93 14.47
CA PRO A 146 -2.62 10.02 13.36
C PRO A 146 -3.59 8.88 13.72
N ARG A 147 -3.48 8.32 14.93
CA ARG A 147 -4.36 7.23 15.39
C ARG A 147 -5.78 7.74 15.66
N GLU A 148 -5.91 8.93 16.23
CA GLU A 148 -7.20 9.55 16.54
C GLU A 148 -7.96 9.91 15.26
N LEU A 149 -7.27 10.54 14.31
CA LEU A 149 -7.84 10.88 13.00
C LEU A 149 -8.21 9.63 12.19
N LEU A 150 -7.40 8.56 12.23
CA LEU A 150 -7.77 7.28 11.61
C LEU A 150 -9.08 6.75 12.19
N GLY A 151 -9.20 6.72 13.52
CA GLY A 151 -10.43 6.28 14.19
C GLY A 151 -11.64 7.11 13.77
N ALA A 152 -11.49 8.44 13.71
CA ALA A 152 -12.55 9.34 13.28
C ALA A 152 -12.98 9.10 11.83
N GLU A 153 -12.04 8.82 10.91
CA GLU A 153 -12.36 8.54 9.51
C GLU A 153 -13.06 7.19 9.31
N ILE A 154 -12.66 6.17 10.08
CA ILE A 154 -13.33 4.87 10.09
C ILE A 154 -14.77 4.99 10.58
N GLU A 155 -15.00 5.75 11.65
CA GLU A 155 -16.35 6.06 12.15
C GLU A 155 -17.17 6.85 11.13
N LYS A 156 -16.60 7.93 10.58
CA LYS A 156 -17.23 8.79 9.57
C LYS A 156 -17.69 8.00 8.34
N ARG A 157 -16.93 6.99 7.91
CA ARG A 157 -17.24 6.14 6.75
C ARG A 157 -18.05 4.88 7.07
N ASN A 158 -18.40 4.66 8.34
CA ASN A 158 -19.07 3.44 8.82
C ASN A 158 -18.30 2.16 8.45
N MET A 159 -16.97 2.22 8.47
CA MET A 159 -16.11 1.08 8.19
C MET A 159 -15.98 0.18 9.42
N LYS A 160 -15.63 -1.09 9.19
CA LYS A 160 -15.34 -2.01 10.30
C LYS A 160 -14.00 -1.59 10.92
N PRO A 161 -13.88 -1.45 12.25
CA PRO A 161 -12.59 -1.17 12.88
C PRO A 161 -11.50 -2.20 12.56
N SER A 162 -11.89 -3.44 12.23
CA SER A 162 -10.98 -4.50 11.80
C SER A 162 -10.51 -4.39 10.35
N SER A 163 -11.11 -3.54 9.52
CA SER A 163 -10.68 -3.36 8.12
C SER A 163 -9.52 -2.36 8.02
N PHE A 164 -9.37 -1.42 8.95
CA PHE A 164 -8.17 -0.60 9.04
C PHE A 164 -7.91 -0.17 10.47
N PHE A 165 -6.77 -0.59 11.00
CA PHE A 165 -6.38 -0.33 12.38
C PHE A 165 -4.89 0.00 12.51
N THR A 166 -4.54 0.52 13.69
CA THR A 166 -3.16 0.63 14.17
C THR A 166 -2.97 -0.34 15.33
N VAL A 167 -1.75 -0.86 15.48
CA VAL A 167 -1.37 -1.68 16.63
C VAL A 167 -0.47 -0.89 17.58
N SER A 168 -0.52 -1.24 18.86
CA SER A 168 0.40 -0.70 19.87
C SER A 168 1.80 -1.29 19.69
N HIS A 169 2.85 -0.61 20.16
CA HIS A 169 4.20 -1.19 20.16
C HIS A 169 4.23 -2.52 20.93
N GLY A 170 4.61 -3.61 20.24
CA GLY A 170 4.66 -4.96 20.80
C GLY A 170 3.34 -5.73 20.77
N GLU A 171 2.26 -5.14 20.25
CA GLU A 171 0.97 -5.82 20.06
C GLU A 171 1.02 -6.76 18.85
N ILE A 172 0.52 -7.99 19.05
CA ILE A 172 0.37 -8.99 17.98
C ILE A 172 -1.06 -8.90 17.47
N SER A 173 -1.23 -8.69 16.17
CA SER A 173 -2.52 -8.70 15.48
C SER A 173 -2.61 -9.86 14.50
N LEU A 174 -3.84 -10.33 14.24
CA LEU A 174 -4.13 -11.38 13.27
C LEU A 174 -5.03 -10.82 12.17
N VAL A 175 -4.66 -11.04 10.92
CA VAL A 175 -5.41 -10.63 9.73
C VAL A 175 -5.77 -11.87 8.91
N GLY A 176 -7.01 -11.99 8.44
CA GLY A 176 -7.43 -13.11 7.58
C GLY A 176 -7.85 -14.40 8.29
N ALA A 177 -8.22 -14.33 9.58
CA ALA A 177 -8.61 -15.50 10.37
C ALA A 177 -9.85 -16.26 9.86
N ASP A 178 -10.66 -15.63 8.99
CA ASP A 178 -11.91 -16.19 8.47
C ASP A 178 -11.71 -17.25 7.36
N GLY A 179 -10.47 -17.58 7.00
CA GLY A 179 -10.13 -18.52 5.92
C GLY A 179 -9.09 -19.58 6.27
N TYR A 180 -8.58 -19.61 7.51
CA TYR A 180 -7.63 -20.62 7.98
C TYR A 180 -8.37 -21.86 8.51
N ASN A 181 -9.30 -22.40 7.72
CA ASN A 181 -9.89 -23.71 7.99
C ASN A 181 -9.27 -24.74 7.04
N ASP A 182 -8.43 -25.57 7.63
CA ASP A 182 -8.10 -26.95 7.26
C ASP A 182 -7.61 -27.21 5.82
N ILE A 183 -6.29 -27.34 5.70
CA ILE A 183 -5.71 -28.32 4.80
C ILE A 183 -4.81 -29.21 5.67
N ASP A 184 -5.33 -30.40 5.98
CA ASP A 184 -4.55 -31.56 6.43
C ASP A 184 -3.40 -31.89 5.45
#